data_AF-A0A7L4CSE1-F1
#
_entry.id   AF-A0A7L4CSE1-F1
#
_cell.length_a   1.000
_cell.length_b   1.000
_cell.length_c   1.000
_cell.angle_alpha   90.00
_cell.angle_beta   90.00
_cell.angle_gamma   90.00
#
_symmetry.space_group_name_H-M   'P 1'
#
loop_
_entity.id
_entity.type
_entity.pdbx_description
1 polymer ?
#
loop_
_entity_poly.entity_id
_entity_poly.type
_entity_poly.pdbx_seq_one_letter_code
_entity_poly.pdbx_strand_id
1 'polypeptide(L)'
;DMNEVSNFIKGSIKGCAQNDLNYPPFTPNIVENLMFSKTLCMDAVQKWGKHYDVHSLYGYSMAISTRKVIEALFPGKRSFLISRSTFVGSGKYTGHWLGDNAATWDHLKWAIPGMLDFNLFGIPYIGADICGFFDNTTEELCRRWMQVGAFYPFSRNHN
;
A
#
# COMPACT_ATOMS: atom_id res chain seq x y z
N ASP A 1 -4.60 -3.31 -5.05
CA ASP A 1 -3.44 -4.05 -4.52
C ASP A 1 -2.27 -3.97 -5.49
N MET A 2 -1.06 -4.34 -5.06
CA MET A 2 0.17 -4.40 -5.88
C MET A 2 0.54 -3.11 -6.61
N ASN A 3 0.14 -1.96 -6.08
CA ASN A 3 0.16 -0.68 -6.78
C ASN A 3 1.20 0.32 -6.25
N GLU A 4 2.28 -0.19 -5.65
CA GLU A 4 3.48 0.57 -5.35
C GLU A 4 4.12 1.25 -6.58
N VAL A 5 4.28 0.65 -7.77
CA VAL A 5 3.80 -0.62 -8.35
C VAL A 5 4.76 -1.79 -8.13
N SER A 6 4.24 -2.89 -7.60
CA SER A 6 5.09 -4.05 -7.28
C SER A 6 5.46 -4.83 -8.53
N ASN A 7 6.72 -5.25 -8.60
CA ASN A 7 7.25 -6.12 -9.64
C ASN A 7 8.07 -7.26 -9.02
N PHE A 8 7.84 -8.50 -9.46
CA PHE A 8 8.58 -9.65 -8.91
C PHE A 8 10.04 -9.71 -9.38
N ILE A 9 10.32 -9.13 -10.55
CA ILE A 9 11.68 -8.94 -11.06
C ILE A 9 12.14 -7.51 -10.79
N LYS A 10 13.45 -7.30 -10.66
CA LYS A 10 14.03 -5.97 -10.44
C LYS A 10 13.97 -5.15 -11.72
N GLY A 11 13.12 -4.13 -11.75
CA GLY A 11 12.99 -3.23 -12.87
C GLY A 11 12.16 -3.78 -14.03
N SER A 12 12.80 -4.52 -14.93
CA SER A 12 12.16 -5.06 -16.14
C SER A 12 12.73 -6.42 -16.53
N ILE A 13 12.10 -7.09 -17.49
CA ILE A 13 12.59 -8.38 -18.05
C ILE A 13 13.97 -8.27 -18.71
N LYS A 14 14.45 -7.05 -19.00
CA LYS A 14 15.79 -6.77 -19.55
C LYS A 14 16.74 -6.16 -18.51
N GLY A 15 16.34 -6.12 -17.23
CA GLY A 15 17.01 -5.32 -16.21
C GLY A 15 16.79 -3.82 -16.41
N CYS A 16 17.65 -3.00 -15.81
CA CYS A 16 17.65 -1.54 -15.94
C CYS A 16 19.01 -1.03 -16.44
N ALA A 17 18.99 0.07 -17.18
CA ALA A 17 20.21 0.68 -17.72
C ALA A 17 21.08 1.30 -16.60
N GLN A 18 22.40 1.30 -16.80
CA GLN A 18 23.33 1.97 -15.90
C GLN A 18 23.28 3.49 -16.13
N ASN A 19 22.54 4.20 -15.29
CA ASN A 19 22.41 5.66 -15.33
C ASN A 19 22.06 6.23 -13.95
N ASP A 20 22.12 7.56 -13.82
CA ASP A 20 21.92 8.28 -12.56
C ASP A 20 20.48 8.24 -12.01
N LEU A 21 19.53 7.68 -12.76
CA LEU A 21 18.16 7.46 -12.25
C LEU A 21 18.05 6.10 -11.57
N ASN A 22 18.54 5.04 -12.22
CA ASN A 22 18.53 3.69 -11.68
C ASN A 22 19.57 3.50 -10.56
N TYR A 23 20.69 4.24 -10.64
CA TYR A 23 21.80 4.23 -9.69
C TYR A 23 22.20 5.68 -9.34
N PRO A 24 21.39 6.37 -8.52
CA PRO A 24 21.65 7.76 -8.19
C PRO A 24 22.93 7.93 -7.36
N PRO A 25 23.55 9.13 -7.39
CA PRO A 25 24.74 9.41 -6.59
C PRO A 25 24.50 9.32 -5.08
N PHE A 26 23.24 9.46 -4.65
CA PHE A 26 22.81 9.25 -3.27
C PHE A 26 21.55 8.38 -3.26
N THR A 27 21.62 7.26 -2.55
CA THR A 27 20.48 6.37 -2.32
C THR A 27 20.11 6.45 -0.83
N PRO A 28 18.86 6.85 -0.49
CA PRO A 28 18.38 6.77 0.89
C PRO A 28 18.41 5.33 1.41
N ASN A 29 18.26 5.12 2.72
CA ASN A 29 18.22 3.79 3.33
C ASN A 29 16.88 3.06 3.06
N ILE A 30 16.59 2.80 1.80
CA ILE A 30 15.45 2.01 1.32
C ILE A 30 15.79 0.52 1.40
N VAL A 31 14.76 -0.34 1.43
CA VAL A 31 14.94 -1.79 1.41
C VAL A 31 15.80 -2.19 0.20
N GLU A 32 16.81 -3.03 0.43
CA GLU A 32 17.84 -3.44 -0.55
C GLU A 32 18.74 -2.31 -1.10
N ASN A 33 18.64 -1.06 -0.65
CA ASN A 33 19.43 0.08 -1.11
C ASN A 33 19.49 0.23 -2.64
N LEU A 34 18.39 -0.10 -3.33
CA LEU A 34 18.31 -0.11 -4.79
C LEU A 34 16.95 0.43 -5.26
N MET A 35 16.97 1.53 -6.03
CA MET A 35 15.76 2.29 -6.39
C MET A 35 14.69 1.44 -7.10
N PHE A 36 15.11 0.59 -8.04
CA PHE A 36 14.20 -0.25 -8.84
C PHE A 36 14.01 -1.66 -8.24
N SER A 37 14.38 -1.88 -6.97
CA SER A 37 14.09 -3.15 -6.32
C SER A 37 12.57 -3.32 -6.12
N LYS A 38 12.06 -4.49 -6.54
CA LYS A 38 10.63 -4.85 -6.49
C LYS A 38 9.68 -3.85 -7.15
N THR A 39 10.16 -3.04 -8.09
CA THR A 39 9.37 -2.06 -8.86
C THR A 39 9.91 -1.93 -10.30
N LEU A 40 9.48 -0.91 -11.05
CA LEU A 40 9.93 -0.66 -12.42
C LEU A 40 11.30 0.03 -12.47
N CYS A 41 11.92 0.10 -13.65
CA CYS A 41 13.11 0.92 -13.84
C CYS A 41 12.79 2.41 -13.64
N MET A 42 13.70 3.15 -13.01
CA MET A 42 13.51 4.57 -12.68
C MET A 42 13.45 5.47 -13.92
N ASP A 43 14.02 5.01 -15.04
CA ASP A 43 13.95 5.68 -16.34
C ASP A 43 12.71 5.32 -17.17
N ALA A 44 11.80 4.47 -16.66
CA ALA A 44 10.53 4.20 -17.32
C ALA A 44 9.68 5.47 -17.43
N VAL A 45 8.95 5.64 -18.53
CA VAL A 45 8.23 6.87 -18.85
C VAL A 45 6.74 6.69 -18.66
N GLN A 46 6.12 7.62 -17.93
CA GLN A 46 4.69 7.74 -17.73
C GLN A 46 4.22 9.12 -18.18
N LYS A 47 2.89 9.31 -18.30
CA LYS A 47 2.31 10.59 -18.73
C LYS A 47 2.70 11.77 -17.83
N TRP A 48 2.93 11.53 -16.54
CA TRP A 48 3.29 12.56 -15.56
C TRP A 48 4.80 12.77 -15.40
N GLY A 49 5.63 11.93 -16.02
CA GLY A 49 7.08 12.04 -15.90
C GLY A 49 7.78 10.68 -15.90
N LYS A 50 9.06 10.70 -15.56
CA LYS A 50 9.85 9.47 -15.39
C LYS A 50 9.50 8.81 -14.06
N HIS A 51 9.65 7.49 -14.00
CA HIS A 51 9.32 6.71 -12.82
C HIS A 51 10.12 7.15 -11.59
N TYR A 52 11.36 7.61 -11.75
CA TYR A 52 12.14 8.24 -10.68
C TYR A 52 11.36 9.34 -9.93
N ASP A 53 10.64 10.19 -10.66
CA ASP A 53 9.90 11.33 -10.09
C ASP A 53 8.50 10.93 -9.61
N VAL A 54 7.87 9.95 -10.29
CA VAL A 54 6.45 9.63 -10.08
C VAL A 54 6.19 8.25 -9.47
N HIS A 55 7.23 7.52 -9.05
CA HIS A 55 7.12 6.19 -8.46
C HIS A 55 6.08 6.16 -7.34
N SER A 56 6.26 7.00 -6.32
CA SER A 56 5.39 7.06 -5.14
C SER A 56 4.00 7.68 -5.42
N LEU A 57 3.71 8.05 -6.67
CA LEU A 57 2.39 8.53 -7.11
C LEU A 57 1.58 7.45 -7.82
N TYR A 58 2.13 6.25 -8.03
CA TYR A 58 1.46 5.21 -8.81
C TYR A 58 0.12 4.81 -8.18
N GLY A 59 0.12 4.40 -6.90
CA GLY A 59 -1.10 4.04 -6.17
C GLY A 59 -2.11 5.18 -6.08
N TYR A 60 -1.64 6.41 -5.90
CA TYR A 60 -2.49 7.62 -5.90
C TYR A 60 -3.18 7.85 -7.25
N SER A 61 -2.42 7.80 -8.35
CA SER A 61 -2.96 7.99 -9.71
C SER A 61 -3.92 6.86 -10.10
N MET A 62 -3.64 5.64 -9.64
CA MET A 62 -4.51 4.48 -9.82
C MET A 62 -5.82 4.67 -9.06
N ALA A 63 -5.78 5.10 -7.79
CA ALA A 63 -6.99 5.36 -7.00
C ALA A 63 -7.90 6.44 -7.62
N ILE A 64 -7.32 7.53 -8.15
CA ILE A 64 -8.07 8.55 -8.90
C ILE A 64 -8.73 7.96 -10.14
N SER A 65 -8.01 7.14 -10.90
CA SER A 65 -8.52 6.52 -12.12
C SER A 65 -9.65 5.54 -11.80
N THR A 66 -9.48 4.70 -10.78
CA THR A 66 -10.51 3.77 -10.32
C THR A 66 -11.74 4.50 -9.80
N ARG A 67 -11.58 5.65 -9.12
CA ARG A 67 -12.71 6.46 -8.67
C ARG A 67 -13.57 6.97 -9.83
N LYS A 68 -12.95 7.42 -10.93
CA LYS A 68 -13.68 7.82 -12.16
C LYS A 68 -14.47 6.66 -12.76
N VAL A 69 -13.89 5.45 -12.76
CA VAL A 69 -14.58 4.25 -13.23
C VAL A 69 -15.76 3.90 -12.32
N ILE A 70 -15.59 3.99 -11.00
CA ILE A 70 -16.67 3.79 -10.03
C ILE A 70 -17.82 4.78 -10.29
N GLU A 71 -17.54 6.05 -10.55
CA GLU A 71 -18.57 7.06 -10.83
C GLU A 71 -19.32 6.76 -12.13
N ALA A 72 -18.64 6.24 -13.15
CA ALA A 72 -19.25 5.85 -14.42
C ALA A 72 -20.12 4.59 -14.29
N LEU A 73 -19.66 3.57 -13.56
CA LEU A 73 -20.37 2.30 -13.39
C LEU A 73 -21.48 2.38 -12.34
N PHE A 74 -21.31 3.20 -11.32
CA PHE A 74 -22.25 3.37 -10.21
C PHE A 74 -22.61 4.85 -9.99
N PRO A 75 -23.31 5.50 -10.95
CA PRO A 75 -23.63 6.92 -10.87
C PRO A 75 -24.34 7.31 -9.57
N GLY A 76 -23.86 8.37 -8.92
CA GLY A 76 -24.41 8.86 -7.65
C GLY A 76 -24.15 7.96 -6.44
N LYS A 77 -23.38 6.87 -6.59
CA LYS A 77 -22.99 5.97 -5.49
C LYS A 77 -21.54 6.18 -5.09
N ARG A 78 -21.25 5.89 -3.82
CA ARG A 78 -19.89 5.93 -3.26
C ARG A 78 -19.06 4.73 -3.74
N SER A 79 -19.69 3.56 -3.80
CA SER A 79 -19.01 2.25 -3.91
C SER A 79 -17.97 2.08 -2.81
N PHE A 80 -17.01 1.19 -3.03
CA PHE A 80 -15.94 0.87 -2.10
C PHE A 80 -14.62 0.72 -2.85
N LEU A 81 -13.56 1.35 -2.33
CA LEU A 81 -12.20 1.24 -2.87
C LEU A 81 -11.21 1.18 -1.72
N ILE A 82 -10.32 0.20 -1.79
CA ILE A 82 -9.21 -0.02 -0.85
C ILE A 82 -7.92 -0.15 -1.66
N SER A 83 -6.89 0.61 -1.27
CA SER A 83 -5.61 0.67 -1.96
C SER A 83 -4.47 0.35 -1.00
N ARG A 84 -3.42 -0.32 -1.50
CA ARG A 84 -2.23 -0.63 -0.72
C ARG A 84 -1.28 0.57 -0.71
N SER A 85 -0.79 0.96 -1.88
CA SER A 85 0.02 2.18 -2.00
C SER A 85 -0.85 3.44 -1.90
N THR A 86 -0.34 4.46 -1.20
CA THR A 86 -1.00 5.76 -0.98
C THR A 86 0.00 6.91 -1.07
N PHE A 87 -0.51 8.11 -1.33
CA PHE A 87 0.23 9.38 -1.26
C PHE A 87 -0.63 10.42 -0.53
N VAL A 88 -0.08 11.62 -0.27
CA VAL A 88 -0.81 12.72 0.37
C VAL A 88 -2.13 12.98 -0.37
N GLY A 89 -3.24 12.92 0.37
CA GLY A 89 -4.59 13.12 -0.18
C GLY A 89 -5.29 11.86 -0.70
N SER A 90 -4.66 10.68 -0.66
CA SER A 90 -5.29 9.41 -1.08
C SER A 90 -6.63 9.13 -0.38
N GLY A 91 -6.80 9.55 0.89
CA GLY A 91 -8.03 9.35 1.66
C GLY A 91 -9.28 9.99 1.06
N LYS A 92 -9.12 10.95 0.14
CA LYS A 92 -10.23 11.51 -0.66
C LYS A 92 -10.84 10.48 -1.62
N TYR A 93 -10.07 9.48 -2.05
CA TYR A 93 -10.43 8.55 -3.11
C TYR A 93 -10.59 7.10 -2.64
N THR A 94 -9.86 6.69 -1.59
CA THR A 94 -9.75 5.29 -1.17
C THR A 94 -9.55 5.18 0.34
N GLY A 95 -10.01 4.06 0.93
CA GLY A 95 -9.49 3.59 2.21
C GLY A 95 -8.16 2.83 2.03
N HIS A 96 -7.61 2.34 3.14
CA HIS A 96 -6.35 1.63 3.18
C HIS A 96 -6.39 0.46 4.18
N TRP A 97 -5.47 -0.48 4.05
CA TRP A 97 -5.18 -1.49 5.07
C TRP A 97 -3.68 -1.56 5.25
N LEU A 98 -3.20 -1.84 6.47
CA LEU A 98 -1.78 -1.78 6.83
C LEU A 98 -0.87 -2.81 6.14
N GLY A 99 -1.38 -3.53 5.13
CA GLY A 99 -0.62 -4.47 4.33
C GLY A 99 -0.45 -5.83 5.00
N ASP A 100 0.49 -6.58 4.44
CA ASP A 100 0.71 -7.99 4.69
C ASP A 100 1.41 -8.18 6.06
N ASN A 101 0.62 -8.21 7.13
CA ASN A 101 1.08 -8.43 8.51
C ASN A 101 1.23 -9.93 8.82
N ALA A 102 1.86 -10.27 9.95
CA ALA A 102 2.01 -11.65 10.41
C ALA A 102 1.13 -11.93 11.63
N ALA A 103 0.79 -13.20 11.85
CA ALA A 103 0.03 -13.69 12.99
C ALA A 103 0.87 -13.72 14.27
N THR A 104 1.31 -12.54 14.73
CA THR A 104 2.10 -12.34 15.96
C THR A 104 1.47 -11.28 16.86
N TRP A 105 1.74 -11.37 18.17
CA TRP A 105 1.29 -10.37 19.15
C TRP A 105 1.86 -8.98 18.88
N ASP A 106 3.08 -8.91 18.35
CA ASP A 106 3.70 -7.63 17.98
C ASP A 106 2.94 -6.95 16.84
N HIS A 107 2.51 -7.69 15.81
CA HIS A 107 1.75 -7.10 14.71
C HIS A 107 0.34 -6.65 15.13
N LEU A 108 -0.30 -7.35 16.07
CA LEU A 108 -1.51 -6.85 16.73
C LEU A 108 -1.24 -5.50 17.44
N LYS A 109 -0.16 -5.42 18.22
CA LYS A 109 0.23 -4.20 18.94
C LYS A 109 0.58 -3.05 17.99
N TRP A 110 1.33 -3.32 16.92
CA TRP A 110 1.79 -2.32 15.95
C TRP A 110 0.67 -1.81 15.04
N ALA A 111 -0.40 -2.58 14.84
CA ALA A 111 -1.56 -2.13 14.08
C ALA A 111 -2.18 -0.86 14.67
N ILE A 112 -2.19 -0.70 16.00
CA ILE A 112 -2.81 0.44 16.68
C ILE A 112 -2.14 1.78 16.29
N PRO A 113 -0.84 2.00 16.52
CA PRO A 113 -0.17 3.23 16.08
C PRO A 113 -0.24 3.40 14.56
N GLY A 114 -0.12 2.32 13.77
CA GLY A 114 -0.26 2.40 12.31
C GLY A 114 -1.61 3.00 11.89
N MET A 115 -2.72 2.58 12.49
CA MET A 115 -4.02 3.17 12.19
C MET A 115 -4.13 4.62 12.66
N LEU A 116 -3.56 4.98 13.81
CA LEU A 116 -3.57 6.35 14.32
C LEU A 116 -2.83 7.30 13.38
N ASP A 117 -1.66 6.88 12.88
CA ASP A 117 -0.89 7.64 11.90
C ASP A 117 -1.72 7.88 10.61
N PHE A 118 -2.39 6.85 10.08
CA PHE A 118 -3.24 7.02 8.90
C PHE A 118 -4.46 7.91 9.13
N ASN A 119 -4.96 8.01 10.36
CA ASN A 119 -5.95 9.03 10.71
C ASN A 119 -5.37 10.44 10.64
N LEU A 120 -4.14 10.66 11.10
CA LEU A 120 -3.42 11.93 10.91
C LEU A 120 -3.17 12.23 9.42
N PHE A 121 -2.92 11.21 8.62
CA PHE A 121 -2.73 11.33 7.16
C PHE A 121 -4.04 11.57 6.39
N GLY A 122 -5.19 11.60 7.08
CA GLY A 122 -6.49 11.85 6.47
C GLY A 122 -7.07 10.65 5.72
N ILE A 123 -6.70 9.43 6.12
CA ILE A 123 -7.23 8.15 5.58
C ILE A 123 -7.93 7.41 6.73
N PRO A 124 -9.14 7.86 7.16
CA PRO A 124 -9.78 7.35 8.36
C PRO A 124 -10.37 5.95 8.20
N TYR A 125 -10.63 5.50 6.97
CA TYR A 125 -11.09 4.15 6.69
C TYR A 125 -9.88 3.21 6.55
N ILE A 126 -9.32 2.84 7.71
CA ILE A 126 -8.07 2.10 7.89
C ILE A 126 -8.24 0.93 8.87
N GLY A 127 -7.47 -0.14 8.65
CA GLY A 127 -7.39 -1.31 9.52
C GLY A 127 -6.19 -2.19 9.21
N ALA A 128 -5.98 -3.23 10.00
CA ALA A 128 -5.04 -4.31 9.71
C ALA A 128 -5.81 -5.61 9.45
N ASP A 129 -5.13 -6.58 8.84
CA ASP A 129 -5.69 -7.91 8.67
C ASP A 129 -5.78 -8.62 10.02
N ILE A 130 -7.03 -8.79 10.47
CA ILE A 130 -7.34 -9.36 11.78
C ILE A 130 -6.94 -10.83 11.80
N CYS A 131 -6.28 -11.23 12.89
CA CYS A 131 -5.64 -12.53 13.11
C CYS A 131 -4.28 -12.73 12.41
N GLY A 132 -3.88 -11.81 11.52
CA GLY A 132 -2.61 -11.85 10.78
C GLY A 132 -2.76 -12.53 9.42
N PHE A 133 -2.13 -11.96 8.39
CA PHE A 133 -2.15 -12.46 7.00
C PHE A 133 -1.12 -13.58 6.78
N PHE A 134 0.12 -13.38 7.20
CA PHE A 134 1.15 -14.42 7.19
C PHE A 134 1.09 -15.27 8.46
N ASP A 135 1.58 -16.50 8.33
CA ASP A 135 1.66 -17.53 9.38
C ASP A 135 0.31 -18.05 9.89
N ASN A 136 0.31 -19.25 10.47
CA ASN A 136 -0.88 -19.80 11.11
C ASN A 136 -1.12 -19.11 12.46
N THR A 137 -2.27 -18.46 12.60
CA THR A 137 -2.68 -17.85 13.87
C THR A 137 -3.01 -18.89 14.95
N THR A 138 -2.99 -18.48 16.21
CA THR A 138 -3.48 -19.29 17.34
C THR A 138 -4.88 -18.87 17.75
N GLU A 139 -5.63 -19.76 18.41
CA GLU A 139 -6.95 -19.41 18.98
C GLU A 139 -6.85 -18.16 19.85
N GLU A 140 -5.84 -18.10 20.72
CA GLU A 140 -5.70 -17.01 21.67
C GLU A 140 -5.43 -15.69 20.98
N LEU A 141 -4.46 -15.67 20.04
CA LEU A 141 -4.13 -14.46 19.29
C LEU A 141 -5.34 -14.01 18.47
N CYS A 142 -5.97 -14.91 17.72
CA CYS A 142 -7.08 -14.55 16.84
C CYS A 142 -8.31 -14.09 17.65
N ARG A 143 -8.62 -14.72 18.78
CA ARG A 143 -9.67 -14.23 19.69
C ARG A 143 -9.38 -12.82 20.19
N ARG A 144 -8.14 -12.52 20.63
CA ARG A 144 -7.77 -11.16 21.05
C ARG A 144 -7.80 -10.17 19.89
N TRP A 145 -7.33 -10.57 18.73
CA TRP A 145 -7.33 -9.71 17.55
C TRP A 145 -8.74 -9.44 17.07
N MET A 146 -9.66 -10.41 17.09
CA MET A 146 -11.07 -10.17 16.76
C MET A 146 -11.73 -9.18 17.74
N GLN A 147 -11.41 -9.26 19.05
CA GLN A 147 -11.90 -8.31 20.05
C GLN A 147 -11.47 -6.88 19.73
N VAL A 148 -10.20 -6.67 19.39
CA VAL A 148 -9.67 -5.35 19.04
C VAL A 148 -10.14 -4.91 17.65
N GLY A 149 -10.10 -5.82 16.70
CA GLY A 149 -10.41 -5.61 15.29
C GLY A 149 -11.87 -5.27 15.03
N ALA A 150 -12.80 -5.68 15.91
CA ALA A 150 -14.19 -5.23 15.88
C ALA A 150 -14.33 -3.70 16.01
N PHE A 151 -13.31 -3.01 16.53
CA PHE A 151 -13.28 -1.56 16.70
C PHE A 151 -12.36 -0.85 15.68
N TYR A 152 -11.80 -1.59 14.70
CA TYR A 152 -11.09 -0.96 13.59
C TYR A 152 -12.07 -0.21 12.68
N PRO A 153 -11.73 1.02 12.22
CA PRO A 153 -12.55 1.73 11.24
C PRO A 153 -12.82 0.92 9.97
N PHE A 154 -11.80 0.21 9.48
CA PHE A 154 -11.94 -0.84 8.48
C PHE A 154 -11.68 -2.20 9.14
N SER A 155 -12.74 -2.93 9.46
CA SER A 155 -12.66 -4.24 10.12
C SER A 155 -12.71 -5.36 9.08
N ARG A 156 -11.58 -6.05 8.88
CA ARG A 156 -11.43 -7.18 7.94
C ARG A 156 -10.61 -8.30 8.58
N ASN A 157 -11.12 -9.52 8.56
CA ASN A 157 -10.32 -10.73 8.76
C ASN A 157 -9.85 -11.23 7.38
N HIS A 158 -8.54 -11.44 7.23
CA HIS A 158 -7.90 -11.85 5.98
C HIS A 158 -6.68 -12.73 6.27
N ASN A 159 -6.48 -13.74 5.43
CA ASN A 159 -5.43 -14.76 5.45
C ASN A 159 -5.19 -15.21 4.00
#